data_AF-A0A183HT82-F1
#
_entry.id   AF-A0A183HT82-F1
#
_cell.length_a   1.000
_cell.length_b   1.000
_cell.length_c   1.000
_cell.angle_alpha   90.00
_cell.angle_beta   90.00
_cell.angle_gamma   90.00
#
_symmetry.space_group_name_H-M   'P 1'
#
loop_
_entity.id
_entity.type
_entity.pdbx_description
1 polymer ?
#
loop_
_entity_poly.entity_id
_entity_poly.type
_entity_poly.pdbx_seq_one_letter_code
_entity_poly.pdbx_strand_id
1 'polypeptide(L)'
;MKNIRRRVYDALNVLMAMNIIEKEKKEIRWVGLPTSSVQECRKLEEEKAKRQERIRHKSDQLQELIIQLVAYKTLVEKNRELERDNGRPREDSVLYLPFIIVNTAKKTFIDCAISHDKFVSSFLCIFCQNMVIVISLWLHATYPKSKF
;
A
#
# COMPACT_ATOMS: atom_id res chain seq x y z
N MET A 1 -8.86 9.29 -68.61
CA MET A 1 -9.43 8.72 -67.35
C MET A 1 -8.76 7.42 -66.84
N LYS A 2 -7.59 6.97 -67.33
CA LYS A 2 -6.94 5.72 -66.87
C LYS A 2 -6.30 5.79 -65.46
N ASN A 3 -5.91 6.99 -65.02
CA ASN A 3 -5.17 7.18 -63.77
C ASN A 3 -6.04 6.94 -62.52
N ILE A 4 -7.30 7.36 -62.55
CA ILE A 4 -8.26 7.21 -61.43
C ILE A 4 -8.51 5.74 -61.10
N ARG A 5 -8.73 4.91 -62.13
CA ARG A 5 -9.03 3.48 -61.95
C ARG A 5 -7.88 2.75 -61.24
N ARG A 6 -6.63 3.06 -61.59
CA ARG A 6 -5.44 2.49 -60.94
C ARG A 6 -5.37 2.89 -59.46
N ARG A 7 -5.61 4.16 -59.15
CA ARG A 7 -5.56 4.69 -57.77
C ARG A 7 -6.66 4.13 -56.88
N VAL A 8 -7.86 3.89 -57.43
CA VAL A 8 -8.95 3.23 -56.70
C VAL A 8 -8.55 1.81 -56.32
N TYR A 9 -7.89 1.06 -57.20
CA TYR A 9 -7.40 -0.28 -56.86
C TYR A 9 -6.26 -0.25 -55.85
N ASP A 10 -5.35 0.72 -55.91
CA ASP A 10 -4.31 0.87 -54.88
C ASP A 10 -4.92 1.12 -53.51
N ALA A 11 -5.89 2.04 -53.42
CA ALA A 11 -6.59 2.32 -52.17
C ALA A 11 -7.32 1.08 -51.64
N LEU A 12 -8.05 0.35 -52.51
CA LEU A 12 -8.75 -0.87 -52.12
C LEU A 12 -7.78 -1.97 -51.67
N ASN A 13 -6.65 -2.15 -52.36
CA ASN A 13 -5.65 -3.16 -52.01
C ASN A 13 -4.99 -2.85 -50.67
N VAL A 14 -4.68 -1.58 -50.39
CA VAL A 14 -4.16 -1.17 -49.08
C VAL A 14 -5.19 -1.42 -47.99
N LEU A 15 -6.45 -1.06 -48.21
CA LEU A 15 -7.52 -1.28 -47.23
C LEU A 15 -7.79 -2.77 -46.97
N MET A 16 -7.69 -3.62 -48.00
CA MET A 16 -7.77 -5.09 -47.84
C MET A 16 -6.55 -5.64 -47.10
N ALA A 17 -5.34 -5.19 -47.44
CA ALA A 17 -4.10 -5.63 -46.77
C ALA A 17 -4.06 -5.23 -45.28
N MET A 18 -4.69 -4.11 -44.93
CA MET A 18 -4.88 -3.67 -43.54
C MET A 18 -6.05 -4.39 -42.83
N ASN A 19 -6.70 -5.34 -43.50
CA ASN A 19 -7.90 -6.05 -43.03
C ASN A 19 -9.04 -5.12 -42.59
N ILE A 20 -9.15 -3.95 -43.24
CA ILE A 20 -10.19 -2.94 -42.97
C ILE A 20 -11.46 -3.26 -43.76
N ILE A 21 -11.28 -3.77 -44.96
CA ILE A 21 -12.35 -4.20 -45.86
C ILE A 21 -12.03 -5.58 -46.42
N GLU A 22 -13.07 -6.35 -46.74
CA GLU A 22 -12.96 -7.61 -47.46
C GLU A 22 -13.74 -7.51 -48.76
N LYS A 23 -13.22 -8.08 -49.85
CA LYS A 23 -13.86 -8.03 -51.16
C LYS A 23 -14.20 -9.43 -51.63
N GLU A 24 -15.49 -9.69 -51.80
CA GLU A 24 -15.99 -10.90 -52.43
C GLU A 24 -16.68 -10.53 -53.76
N LYS A 25 -16.05 -10.89 -54.88
CA LYS A 25 -16.53 -10.53 -56.24
C LYS A 25 -16.79 -9.03 -56.39
N LYS A 26 -18.07 -8.60 -56.45
CA LYS A 26 -18.49 -7.19 -56.59
C LYS A 26 -18.94 -6.57 -55.26
N GLU A 27 -18.90 -7.32 -54.17
CA GLU A 27 -19.27 -6.86 -52.84
C GLU A 27 -18.03 -6.50 -52.03
N ILE A 28 -18.11 -5.40 -51.29
CA ILE A 28 -17.07 -4.96 -50.36
C ILE A 28 -17.74 -4.90 -48.98
N ARG A 29 -17.25 -5.71 -48.06
CA ARG A 29 -17.69 -5.74 -46.67
C ARG A 29 -16.73 -4.95 -45.80
N TRP A 30 -17.28 -4.20 -44.85
CA TRP A 30 -16.51 -3.51 -43.83
C TRP A 30 -16.11 -4.50 -42.74
N VAL A 31 -14.81 -4.66 -42.49
CA VAL A 31 -14.26 -5.60 -41.50
C VAL A 31 -13.90 -4.89 -40.19
N GLY A 32 -13.39 -3.66 -40.26
CA GLY A 32 -13.03 -2.84 -39.09
C GLY A 32 -11.54 -2.47 -39.03
N LEU A 33 -11.16 -1.47 -38.24
CA LEU A 33 -9.76 -1.02 -38.18
C LEU A 33 -8.86 -2.02 -37.42
N PRO A 34 -7.63 -2.32 -37.90
CA PRO A 34 -6.73 -3.31 -37.30
C PRO A 34 -6.27 -2.95 -35.88
N THR A 35 -6.36 -1.68 -35.49
CA THR A 35 -6.42 -1.28 -34.07
C THR A 35 -7.87 -1.41 -33.63
N SER A 36 -8.26 -2.63 -33.25
CA SER A 36 -9.59 -2.85 -32.72
C SER A 36 -9.70 -2.00 -31.46
N SER A 37 -10.63 -1.06 -31.45
CA SER A 37 -11.01 -0.26 -30.28
C SER A 37 -11.17 -1.12 -29.03
N VAL A 38 -11.48 -2.42 -29.20
CA VAL A 38 -11.54 -3.44 -28.16
C VAL A 38 -10.18 -3.71 -27.50
N GLN A 39 -9.09 -3.83 -28.25
CA GLN A 39 -7.74 -4.01 -27.68
C GLN A 39 -7.27 -2.75 -26.93
N GLU A 40 -7.56 -1.56 -27.46
CA GLU A 40 -7.28 -0.31 -26.77
C GLU A 40 -8.14 -0.13 -25.51
N CYS A 41 -9.43 -0.47 -25.59
CA CYS A 41 -10.34 -0.49 -24.46
C CYS A 41 -9.85 -1.44 -23.35
N ARG A 42 -9.43 -2.66 -23.70
CA ARG A 42 -8.82 -3.60 -22.74
C ARG A 42 -7.58 -3.04 -22.06
N LYS A 43 -6.67 -2.42 -22.82
CA LYS A 43 -5.48 -1.77 -22.24
C LYS A 43 -5.86 -0.65 -21.28
N LEU A 44 -6.84 0.18 -21.65
CA LEU A 44 -7.33 1.26 -20.79
C LEU A 44 -8.02 0.73 -19.53
N GLU A 45 -8.76 -0.38 -19.62
CA GLU A 45 -9.37 -1.06 -18.47
C GLU A 45 -8.32 -1.61 -17.51
N GLU A 46 -7.27 -2.25 -18.03
CA GLU A 46 -6.14 -2.73 -17.23
C GLU A 46 -5.41 -1.57 -16.53
N GLU A 47 -5.13 -0.49 -17.24
CA GLU A 47 -4.49 0.69 -16.67
C GLU A 47 -5.38 1.40 -15.63
N LYS A 48 -6.69 1.44 -15.86
CA LYS A 48 -7.68 1.91 -14.89
C LYS A 48 -7.66 1.05 -13.62
N ALA A 49 -7.64 -0.28 -13.78
CA ALA A 49 -7.58 -1.21 -12.65
C ALA A 49 -6.30 -1.01 -11.81
N LYS A 50 -5.14 -0.91 -12.46
CA LYS A 50 -3.87 -0.62 -11.78
C LYS A 50 -3.89 0.73 -11.06
N ARG A 51 -4.44 1.78 -11.70
CA ARG A 51 -4.58 3.10 -11.07
C ARG A 51 -5.49 3.04 -9.85
N GLN A 52 -6.61 2.33 -9.95
CA GLN A 52 -7.56 2.17 -8.85
C GLN A 52 -6.92 1.46 -7.65
N GLU A 53 -6.11 0.43 -7.91
CA GLU A 53 -5.38 -0.28 -6.84
C GLU A 53 -4.36 0.63 -6.16
N ARG A 54 -3.59 1.40 -6.93
CA ARG A 54 -2.65 2.38 -6.36
C ARG A 54 -3.37 3.45 -5.53
N ILE A 55 -4.56 3.89 -5.95
CA ILE A 55 -5.37 4.85 -5.19
C ILE A 55 -5.83 4.23 -3.88
N ARG A 56 -6.29 2.98 -3.89
CA ARG A 56 -6.68 2.25 -2.66
C ARG A 56 -5.51 2.17 -1.69
N HIS A 57 -4.37 1.64 -2.11
CA HIS A 57 -3.18 1.54 -1.25
C HIS A 57 -2.76 2.88 -0.66
N LYS A 58 -2.75 3.96 -1.46
CA LYS A 58 -2.41 5.29 -0.96
C LYS A 58 -3.43 5.84 0.04
N SER A 59 -4.70 5.51 -0.15
CA SER A 59 -5.78 5.90 0.76
C SER A 59 -5.64 5.19 2.10
N ASP A 60 -5.34 3.89 2.07
CA ASP A 60 -5.13 3.09 3.28
C ASP A 60 -3.88 3.57 4.05
N GLN A 61 -2.78 3.82 3.35
CA GLN A 61 -1.57 4.40 3.93
C GLN A 61 -1.82 5.78 4.54
N LEU A 62 -2.60 6.62 3.86
CA LEU A 62 -2.96 7.95 4.39
C LEU A 62 -3.80 7.82 5.67
N GLN A 63 -4.76 6.90 5.68
CA GLN A 63 -5.59 6.64 6.87
C GLN A 63 -4.72 6.17 8.05
N GLU A 64 -3.78 5.25 7.81
CA GLU A 64 -2.83 4.80 8.83
C GLU A 64 -2.00 5.96 9.38
N LEU A 65 -1.47 6.83 8.50
CA LEU A 65 -0.71 8.02 8.91
C LEU A 65 -1.55 9.01 9.72
N ILE A 66 -2.82 9.20 9.36
CA ILE A 66 -3.75 10.06 10.12
C ILE A 66 -3.96 9.49 11.52
N ILE A 67 -4.17 8.18 11.64
CA ILE A 67 -4.34 7.52 12.95
C ILE A 67 -3.08 7.71 13.80
N GLN A 68 -1.90 7.48 13.24
CA GLN A 68 -0.63 7.69 13.94
C GLN A 68 -0.45 9.15 14.39
N LEU A 69 -0.80 10.13 13.53
CA LEU A 69 -0.70 11.55 13.86
C LEU A 69 -1.66 11.96 14.98
N VAL A 70 -2.91 11.50 14.93
CA VAL A 70 -3.89 11.76 15.99
C VAL A 70 -3.43 11.12 17.29
N ALA A 71 -2.93 9.89 17.23
CA ALA A 71 -2.39 9.19 18.40
C ALA A 71 -1.23 9.95 19.04
N TYR A 72 -0.27 10.39 18.23
CA TYR A 72 0.89 11.17 18.68
C TYR A 72 0.47 12.49 19.33
N LYS A 73 -0.40 13.28 18.66
CA LYS A 73 -0.89 14.55 19.21
C LYS A 73 -1.64 14.36 20.52
N THR A 74 -2.50 13.35 20.59
CA THR A 74 -3.26 13.03 21.80
C THR A 74 -2.34 12.65 22.96
N LEU A 75 -1.30 11.86 22.69
CA LEU A 75 -0.30 11.48 23.70
C LEU A 75 0.48 12.70 24.22
N VAL A 76 0.94 13.56 23.32
CA VAL A 76 1.68 14.79 23.69
C VAL A 76 0.82 15.70 24.56
N GLU A 77 -0.44 15.92 24.19
CA GLU A 77 -1.33 16.79 24.97
C GLU A 77 -1.62 16.21 26.35
N LYS A 78 -1.94 14.91 26.43
CA LYS A 78 -2.14 14.21 27.70
C LYS A 78 -0.91 14.30 28.61
N ASN A 79 0.29 14.10 28.06
CA ASN A 79 1.52 14.21 28.83
C ASN A 79 1.72 15.64 29.33
N ARG A 80 1.43 16.64 28.51
CA ARG A 80 1.52 18.06 28.89
C ARG A 80 0.59 18.42 30.05
N GLU A 81 -0.65 17.92 30.02
CA GLU A 81 -1.61 18.10 31.11
C GLU A 81 -1.14 17.44 32.41
N LEU A 82 -0.66 16.19 32.32
CA LEU A 82 -0.13 15.46 33.48
C LEU A 82 1.11 16.14 34.08
N GLU A 83 1.99 16.70 33.24
CA GLU A 83 3.16 17.46 33.70
C GLU A 83 2.78 18.79 34.32
N ARG A 84 1.71 19.44 33.85
CA ARG A 84 1.17 20.66 34.46
C ARG A 84 0.61 20.39 35.86
N ASP A 85 -0.12 19.29 36.02
CA ASP A 85 -0.83 18.98 37.27
C ASP A 85 0.08 18.28 38.31
N ASN A 86 1.01 17.44 37.87
CA ASN A 86 1.85 16.61 38.75
C ASN A 86 3.36 16.88 38.64
N GLY A 87 3.79 17.79 37.77
CA GLY A 87 5.20 17.98 37.44
C GLY A 87 5.76 16.90 36.52
N ARG A 88 7.00 17.10 36.07
CA ARG A 88 7.67 16.17 35.15
C ARG A 88 8.00 14.83 35.85
N PRO A 89 7.66 13.67 35.26
CA PRO A 89 8.03 12.37 35.80
C PRO A 89 9.55 12.16 35.81
N ARG A 90 10.02 11.25 36.68
CA ARG A 90 11.44 10.90 36.78
C ARG A 90 11.94 10.24 35.51
N GLU A 91 13.19 10.49 35.13
CA GLU A 91 13.75 10.02 33.85
C GLU A 91 13.75 8.49 33.69
N ASP A 92 13.90 7.75 34.78
CA ASP A 92 13.86 6.27 34.81
C ASP A 92 12.46 5.69 34.55
N SER A 93 11.42 6.52 34.64
CA SER A 93 10.02 6.14 34.42
C SER A 93 9.48 6.52 33.04
N VAL A 94 10.30 7.16 32.19
CA VAL A 94 9.90 7.69 30.88
C VAL A 94 10.50 6.87 29.74
N LEU A 95 9.65 6.45 28.81
CA LEU A 95 10.06 5.84 27.55
C LEU A 95 9.85 6.83 26.41
N TYR A 96 10.95 7.23 25.76
CA TYR A 96 10.92 8.15 24.63
C TYR A 96 10.73 7.40 23.31
N LEU A 97 9.84 7.92 22.45
CA LEU A 97 9.69 7.44 21.08
C LEU A 97 10.96 7.76 20.25
N PRO A 98 11.32 6.94 19.25
CA PRO A 98 10.70 5.66 18.88
C PRO A 98 11.24 4.49 19.72
N PHE A 99 10.35 3.62 20.19
CA PHE A 99 10.73 2.36 20.84
C PHE A 99 9.81 1.23 20.34
N ILE A 100 10.24 -0.02 20.57
CA ILE A 100 9.45 -1.21 20.30
C ILE A 100 9.27 -1.96 21.62
N ILE A 101 8.05 -2.42 21.88
CA ILE A 101 7.77 -3.30 23.02
C ILE A 101 7.59 -4.72 22.49
N VAL A 102 8.30 -5.65 23.12
CA VAL A 102 8.07 -7.08 22.96
C VAL A 102 7.42 -7.57 24.25
N ASN A 103 6.20 -8.09 24.15
CA ASN A 103 5.50 -8.68 25.29
C ASN A 103 5.53 -10.20 25.18
N THR A 104 5.83 -10.88 26.29
CA THR A 104 5.87 -12.34 26.40
C THR A 104 5.20 -12.78 27.71
N ALA A 105 4.84 -14.06 27.82
CA ALA A 105 4.26 -14.57 29.06
C ALA A 105 5.26 -14.46 30.21
N LYS A 106 4.78 -14.20 31.44
CA LYS A 106 5.64 -14.09 32.64
C LYS A 106 6.54 -15.32 32.88
N LYS A 107 6.18 -16.48 32.33
CA LYS A 107 6.91 -17.75 32.46
C LYS A 107 7.88 -18.02 31.30
N THR A 108 7.90 -17.17 30.28
CA THR A 108 8.77 -17.33 29.11
C THR A 108 10.21 -17.06 29.54
N PHE A 109 11.09 -18.02 29.26
CA PHE A 109 12.53 -17.82 29.41
C PHE A 109 13.04 -16.92 28.28
N ILE A 110 13.72 -15.84 28.64
CA ILE A 110 14.29 -14.88 27.69
C ILE A 110 15.81 -14.96 27.81
N ASP A 111 16.47 -15.38 26.74
CA ASP A 111 17.92 -15.29 26.61
C ASP A 111 18.26 -14.11 25.70
N CYS A 112 19.17 -13.24 26.16
CA CYS A 112 19.53 -11.99 25.52
C CYS A 112 21.05 -11.89 25.37
N ALA A 113 21.52 -11.86 24.13
CA ALA A 113 22.90 -11.60 23.80
C ALA A 113 23.02 -10.21 23.15
N ILE A 114 23.76 -9.31 23.79
CA ILE A 114 23.99 -7.94 23.30
C ILE A 114 25.44 -7.85 22.86
N SER A 115 25.68 -7.40 21.63
CA SER A 115 27.01 -7.13 21.12
C SER A 115 27.69 -6.01 21.92
N HIS A 116 29.02 -6.01 21.96
CA HIS A 116 29.79 -5.03 22.75
C HIS A 116 29.57 -3.58 22.28
N ASP A 117 29.24 -3.40 20.99
CA ASP A 117 28.92 -2.11 20.38
C ASP A 117 27.44 -1.71 20.55
N LYS A 118 26.62 -2.59 21.15
CA LYS A 118 25.17 -2.43 21.41
C LYS A 118 24.33 -2.19 20.15
N PHE A 119 24.89 -2.33 18.95
CA PHE A 119 24.16 -2.19 17.69
C PHE A 119 23.37 -3.45 17.34
N VAL A 120 23.79 -4.61 17.84
CA VAL A 120 23.17 -5.90 17.52
C VAL A 120 22.77 -6.60 18.82
N SER A 121 21.46 -6.69 19.05
CA SER A 121 20.90 -7.49 20.14
C SER A 121 20.17 -8.69 19.54
N SER A 122 20.57 -9.90 19.93
CA SER A 122 19.91 -11.15 19.55
C SER A 122 19.08 -11.67 20.72
N PHE A 123 17.78 -11.85 20.49
CA PHE A 123 16.85 -12.42 21.46
C PHE A 123 16.49 -13.84 21.02
N LEU A 124 16.87 -14.85 21.81
CA LEU A 124 16.45 -16.23 21.56
C LEU A 124 15.21 -16.52 22.42
N CYS A 125 14.03 -16.44 21.81
CA CYS A 125 12.79 -16.89 22.42
C CYS A 125 12.47 -18.30 21.91
N ILE A 126 12.41 -19.30 22.80
CA ILE A 126 11.96 -20.65 22.45
C ILE A 126 10.43 -20.57 22.30
N PHE A 127 9.96 -20.40 21.06
CA PHE A 127 8.57 -20.10 20.74
C PHE A 127 7.63 -21.30 20.97
N CYS A 128 6.69 -21.14 21.90
CA CYS A 128 5.32 -21.60 21.70
C CYS A 128 4.45 -20.37 21.42
N GLN A 129 4.11 -20.19 20.14
CA GLN A 129 3.02 -19.39 19.56
C GLN A 129 2.70 -18.00 20.16
N ASN A 130 2.72 -17.01 19.25
CA ASN A 130 2.17 -15.65 19.36
C ASN A 130 3.14 -14.56 19.84
N MET A 131 4.04 -14.15 18.95
CA MET A 131 4.68 -12.84 19.05
C MET A 131 3.68 -11.77 18.59
N VAL A 132 3.16 -10.97 19.52
CA VAL A 132 2.40 -9.76 19.17
C VAL A 132 3.38 -8.60 19.25
N ILE A 133 3.83 -8.12 18.09
CA ILE A 133 4.54 -6.84 17.99
C ILE A 133 3.47 -5.76 18.20
N VAL A 134 3.36 -5.24 19.41
CA VAL A 134 2.44 -4.15 19.72
C VAL A 134 3.09 -2.84 19.25
N ILE A 135 3.00 -2.55 17.95
CA ILE A 135 3.08 -1.16 17.45
C ILE A 135 1.68 -0.53 17.60
N SER A 136 1.05 -0.73 18.76
CA SER A 136 -0.06 0.12 19.16
C SER A 136 0.53 1.13 20.10
N LEU A 137 0.83 2.32 19.56
CA LEU A 137 0.60 3.54 20.33
C LEU A 137 -0.71 3.31 21.07
N TRP A 138 -0.61 3.31 22.39
CA TRP A 138 -1.62 2.96 23.38
C TRP A 138 -2.87 3.85 23.20
N LEU A 139 -3.64 3.59 22.14
CA LEU A 139 -4.79 4.36 21.71
C LEU A 139 -6.03 3.48 21.73
N HIS A 140 -6.20 2.73 22.82
CA HIS A 140 -7.48 2.25 23.35
C HIS A 140 -7.22 1.38 24.57
N ALA A 141 -7.10 2.02 25.73
CA ALA A 141 -7.34 1.39 27.02
C ALA A 141 -7.54 2.47 28.08
N THR A 142 -8.77 2.95 28.19
CA THR A 142 -9.35 3.15 29.52
C THR A 142 -9.25 1.82 30.27
N TYR A 143 -8.19 1.63 31.05
CA TYR A 143 -8.18 0.64 32.11
C TYR A 143 -7.67 1.27 33.42
N PRO A 144 -8.42 1.10 34.52
CA PRO A 144 -8.08 1.66 35.81
C PRO A 144 -6.78 1.01 36.33
N LYS A 145 -5.97 1.83 36.99
CA LYS A 145 -4.78 1.40 37.73
C LYS A 145 -5.14 0.26 38.68
N SER A 146 -4.69 -0.95 38.43
CA SER A 146 -4.43 -1.92 39.50
C SER A 146 -3.44 -2.99 39.08
N LYS A 147 -2.28 -2.94 39.76
CA LYS A 147 -1.34 -4.03 40.04
C LYS A 147 -0.38 -4.44 38.92
N PHE A 148 0.89 -4.07 39.16
CA PHE A 148 2.11 -4.68 38.63
C PHE A 148 2.08 -6.22 38.74
#